data_AF-A0A1F3TTD0-F1
#
_entry.id   AF-A0A1F3TTD0-F1
#
_cell.length_a   1.000
_cell.length_b   1.000
_cell.length_c   1.000
_cell.angle_alpha   90.00
_cell.angle_beta   90.00
_cell.angle_gamma   90.00
#
_symmetry.space_group_name_H-M   'P 1'
#
loop_
_entity.id
_entity.type
_entity.pdbx_description
1 polymer ?
#
loop_
_entity_poly.entity_id
_entity_poly.type
_entity_poly.pdbx_seq_one_letter_code
_entity_poly.pdbx_strand_id
1 'polypeptide(L)'
;MTVIYFTDGALIDDLHIRKSLLRIPEIIKCLRENQKEFLNCDLFIAMMDQNVFSLLNYHQKSRLKIMLQQSLFQRWQAQGVEPDLIIRRRDYEDFSQLTSTFLKLSTIEQLKIVTIGPGFDELEAFLRIQLKLNSAPLYDMIHQDPNLNWFWSDVKSGLHLHS
;
A
#
# COMPACT_ATOMS: atom_id res chain seq x y z
N MET A 1 15.60 -11.74 -8.06
CA MET A 1 15.56 -10.28 -7.85
C MET A 1 14.21 -9.88 -7.27
N THR A 2 14.18 -9.25 -6.11
CA THR A 2 13.00 -8.74 -5.42
C THR A 2 12.87 -7.23 -5.64
N VAL A 3 11.80 -6.82 -6.32
CA VAL A 3 11.45 -5.43 -6.57
C VAL A 3 10.31 -5.04 -5.65
N ILE A 4 10.50 -3.96 -4.90
CA ILE A 4 9.46 -3.32 -4.11
C ILE A 4 8.83 -2.22 -4.93
N TYR A 5 7.50 -2.23 -5.03
CA TYR A 5 6.73 -1.18 -5.67
C TYR A 5 5.82 -0.50 -4.66
N PHE A 6 6.07 0.77 -4.36
CA PHE A 6 5.13 1.58 -3.58
C PHE A 6 4.01 2.04 -4.50
N THR A 7 2.78 1.62 -4.19
CA THR A 7 1.58 2.07 -4.92
C THR A 7 1.32 3.56 -4.65
N ASP A 8 0.33 4.13 -5.32
CA ASP A 8 -0.14 5.49 -5.02
C ASP A 8 -0.94 5.61 -3.71
N GLY A 9 -1.23 4.47 -3.06
CA GLY A 9 -2.06 4.41 -1.84
C GLY A 9 -3.50 4.85 -2.07
N ALA A 10 -4.05 4.71 -3.28
CA ALA A 10 -5.41 5.14 -3.62
C ALA A 10 -6.48 4.54 -2.69
N LEU A 11 -6.35 3.27 -2.29
CA LEU A 11 -7.36 2.62 -1.44
C LEU A 11 -7.36 3.14 0.00
N ILE A 12 -6.38 3.95 0.42
CA ILE A 12 -6.40 4.60 1.74
C ILE A 12 -7.58 5.60 1.83
N ASP A 13 -8.14 6.04 0.72
CA ASP A 13 -9.32 6.90 0.72
C ASP A 13 -10.61 6.13 1.09
N ASP A 14 -10.60 4.80 1.02
CA ASP A 14 -11.67 3.92 1.48
C ASP A 14 -11.67 3.74 3.01
N LEU A 15 -12.86 3.87 3.60
CA LEU A 15 -13.02 3.80 5.06
C LEU A 15 -12.72 2.41 5.64
N HIS A 16 -13.12 1.34 4.96
CA HIS A 16 -12.93 -0.03 5.45
C HIS A 16 -11.45 -0.43 5.41
N ILE A 17 -10.73 0.04 4.39
CA ILE A 17 -9.28 -0.09 4.32
C ILE A 17 -8.63 0.61 5.51
N ARG A 18 -8.96 1.89 5.78
CA ARG A 18 -8.38 2.63 6.91
C ARG A 18 -8.68 1.96 8.25
N LYS A 19 -9.92 1.52 8.47
CA LYS A 19 -10.30 0.79 9.69
C LYS A 19 -9.51 -0.51 9.84
N SER A 20 -9.33 -1.26 8.76
CA SER A 20 -8.56 -2.51 8.77
C SER A 20 -7.08 -2.25 9.06
N LEU A 21 -6.50 -1.20 8.48
CA LEU A 21 -5.11 -0.79 8.74
C LEU A 21 -4.86 -0.47 10.22
N LEU A 22 -5.83 0.08 10.93
CA LEU A 22 -5.72 0.38 12.36
C LEU A 22 -5.61 -0.86 13.25
N ARG A 23 -5.79 -2.07 12.72
CA ARG A 23 -5.54 -3.33 13.45
C ARG A 23 -4.09 -3.80 13.31
N ILE A 24 -3.29 -3.17 12.45
CA ILE A 24 -1.88 -3.49 12.25
C ILE A 24 -1.04 -2.71 13.28
N PRO A 25 -0.25 -3.38 14.15
CA PRO A 25 0.48 -2.70 15.23
C PRO A 25 1.44 -1.60 14.77
N GLU A 26 2.16 -1.83 13.66
CA GLU A 26 3.10 -0.86 13.08
C GLU A 26 2.38 0.41 12.62
N ILE A 27 1.15 0.28 12.14
CA ILE A 27 0.31 1.42 11.74
C ILE A 27 -0.10 2.22 12.98
N ILE A 28 -0.64 1.57 14.01
CA ILE A 28 -1.01 2.24 15.27
C ILE A 28 0.18 3.00 15.85
N LYS A 29 1.34 2.34 15.91
CA LYS A 29 2.57 2.94 16.42
C LYS A 29 2.95 4.18 15.61
N CYS A 30 2.95 4.07 14.28
CA CYS A 30 3.28 5.16 13.38
C CYS A 30 2.35 6.37 13.55
N LEU A 31 1.03 6.15 13.62
CA LEU A 31 0.07 7.24 13.82
C LEU A 31 0.30 7.96 15.15
N ARG A 32 0.56 7.21 16.23
CA ARG A 32 0.84 7.78 17.55
C ARG A 32 2.11 8.63 17.55
N GLU A 33 3.19 8.15 16.95
CA GLU A 33 4.48 8.84 16.92
C GLU A 33 4.42 10.14 16.10
N ASN A 34 3.56 10.20 15.10
CA ASN A 34 3.47 11.32 14.16
C ASN A 34 2.23 12.20 14.35
N GLN A 35 1.42 11.96 15.40
CA GLN A 35 0.20 12.73 15.69
C GLN A 35 0.45 14.25 15.77
N LYS A 36 1.63 14.66 16.23
CA LYS A 36 2.01 16.08 16.35
C LYS A 36 2.19 16.79 14.99
N GLU A 37 2.41 16.06 13.91
CA GLU A 37 2.53 16.63 12.56
C GLU A 37 1.17 17.07 11.99
N PHE A 38 0.07 16.55 12.53
CA PHE A 38 -1.30 16.79 12.05
C PHE A 38 -2.04 17.74 12.98
N LEU A 39 -1.82 19.05 12.76
CA LEU A 39 -2.50 20.08 13.52
C LEU A 39 -4.02 20.01 13.33
N ASN A 40 -4.76 20.15 14.43
CA ASN A 40 -6.22 20.18 14.48
C ASN A 40 -6.93 18.92 13.95
N CYS A 41 -6.23 17.78 13.87
CA CYS A 41 -6.82 16.53 13.45
C CYS A 41 -6.26 15.35 14.25
N ASP A 42 -7.14 14.56 14.86
CA ASP A 42 -6.75 13.28 15.45
C ASP A 42 -6.65 12.23 14.34
N LEU A 43 -5.45 11.64 14.17
CA LEU A 43 -5.18 10.68 13.11
C LEU A 43 -5.99 9.39 13.27
N PHE A 44 -6.23 8.93 14.50
CA PHE A 44 -7.02 7.72 14.74
C PHE A 44 -8.48 7.97 14.36
N ILE A 45 -9.02 9.14 14.71
CA ILE A 45 -10.38 9.52 14.31
C ILE A 45 -10.46 9.67 12.79
N ALA A 46 -9.48 10.33 12.15
CA ALA A 46 -9.43 10.46 10.69
C ALA A 46 -9.37 9.09 9.98
N MET A 47 -8.70 8.10 10.57
CA MET A 47 -8.67 6.74 10.04
C MET A 47 -10.00 5.99 10.26
N MET A 48 -10.78 6.34 11.28
CA MET A 48 -12.05 5.70 11.63
C MET A 48 -13.30 6.35 11.03
N ASP A 49 -13.22 7.60 10.59
CA ASP A 49 -14.36 8.42 10.15
C ASP A 49 -14.09 9.11 8.80
N GLN A 50 -15.00 8.93 7.84
CA GLN A 50 -14.86 9.49 6.50
C GLN A 50 -14.97 11.02 6.46
N ASN A 51 -15.81 11.62 7.31
CA ASN A 51 -15.98 13.07 7.36
C ASN A 51 -14.70 13.72 7.89
N VAL A 52 -14.13 13.18 8.97
CA VAL A 52 -12.88 13.68 9.55
C VAL A 52 -11.72 13.48 8.58
N PHE A 53 -11.63 12.32 7.93
CA PHE A 53 -10.64 12.11 6.87
C PHE A 53 -10.76 13.12 5.73
N SER A 54 -11.99 13.46 5.34
CA SER A 54 -12.26 14.38 4.24
C SER A 54 -11.79 15.81 4.54
N LEU A 55 -11.75 16.20 5.81
CA LEU A 55 -11.22 17.49 6.28
C LEU A 55 -9.70 17.61 6.16
N LEU A 56 -8.96 16.50 6.05
CA LEU A 56 -7.53 16.55 5.79
C LEU A 56 -7.27 17.20 4.42
N ASN A 57 -6.38 18.19 4.39
CA ASN A 57 -5.95 18.79 3.14
C ASN A 57 -5.08 17.80 2.32
N TYR A 58 -4.81 18.16 1.06
CA TYR A 58 -4.05 17.32 0.15
C TYR A 58 -2.67 16.89 0.71
N HIS A 59 -1.94 17.83 1.32
CA HIS A 59 -0.61 17.55 1.90
C HIS A 59 -0.69 16.61 3.10
N GLN A 60 -1.70 16.79 3.96
CA GLN A 60 -1.94 15.90 5.10
C GLN A 60 -2.30 14.49 4.62
N LYS A 61 -3.20 14.36 3.65
CA LYS A 61 -3.55 13.06 3.06
C LYS A 61 -2.33 12.39 2.44
N SER A 62 -1.55 13.13 1.63
CA SER A 62 -0.32 12.60 1.02
C SER A 62 0.70 12.15 2.07
N ARG A 63 0.93 12.96 3.11
CA ARG A 63 1.82 12.60 4.22
C ARG A 63 1.35 11.34 4.95
N LEU A 64 0.06 11.25 5.24
CA LEU A 64 -0.55 10.09 5.89
C LEU A 64 -0.35 8.83 5.03
N LYS A 65 -0.62 8.90 3.72
CA LYS A 65 -0.40 7.78 2.79
C LYS A 65 1.06 7.29 2.82
N ILE A 66 2.01 8.21 2.70
CA ILE A 66 3.45 7.90 2.76
C ILE A 66 3.82 7.22 4.08
N MET A 67 3.34 7.75 5.21
CA MET A 67 3.60 7.17 6.53
C MET A 67 3.07 5.75 6.67
N LEU A 68 1.83 5.52 6.26
CA LEU A 68 1.19 4.20 6.31
C LEU A 68 1.93 3.19 5.43
N GLN A 69 2.27 3.57 4.20
CA GLN A 69 3.05 2.71 3.30
C GLN A 69 4.45 2.42 3.85
N GLN A 70 5.11 3.39 4.45
CA GLN A 70 6.42 3.18 5.06
C GLN A 70 6.34 2.21 6.24
N SER A 71 5.29 2.27 7.07
CA SER A 71 5.08 1.32 8.16
C SER A 71 4.83 -0.10 7.66
N LEU A 72 4.04 -0.23 6.60
CA LEU A 72 3.82 -1.51 5.93
C LEU A 72 5.11 -2.07 5.32
N PHE A 73 5.95 -1.20 4.74
CA PHE A 73 7.27 -1.61 4.24
C PHE A 73 8.21 -2.05 5.37
N GLN A 74 8.26 -1.33 6.48
CA GLN A 74 9.05 -1.73 7.65
C GLN A 74 8.62 -3.10 8.18
N ARG A 75 7.31 -3.37 8.22
CA ARG A 75 6.76 -4.67 8.58
C ARG A 75 7.22 -5.77 7.61
N TRP A 76 7.23 -5.50 6.32
CA TRP A 76 7.75 -6.44 5.31
C TRP A 76 9.26 -6.67 5.49
N GLN A 77 10.06 -5.62 5.70
CA GLN A 77 11.51 -5.74 5.93
C GLN A 77 11.84 -6.56 7.18
N ALA A 78 11.01 -6.49 8.22
CA ALA A 78 11.17 -7.28 9.44
C ALA A 78 11.09 -8.81 9.22
N GLN A 79 10.62 -9.25 8.04
CA GLN A 79 10.63 -10.67 7.64
C GLN A 79 12.03 -11.15 7.19
N GLY A 80 13.03 -10.27 7.15
CA GLY A 80 14.43 -10.61 6.84
C GLY A 80 14.73 -10.68 5.34
N VAL A 81 13.85 -10.15 4.49
CA VAL A 81 14.07 -10.07 3.03
C VAL A 81 14.57 -8.67 2.68
N GLU A 82 15.68 -8.60 1.96
CA GLU A 82 16.19 -7.33 1.43
C GLU A 82 15.69 -7.10 -0.01
N PRO A 83 15.29 -5.86 -0.35
CA PRO A 83 14.89 -5.54 -1.70
C PRO A 83 16.12 -5.27 -2.58
N ASP A 84 16.12 -5.79 -3.80
CA ASP A 84 17.14 -5.48 -4.80
C ASP A 84 16.88 -4.12 -5.47
N LEU A 85 15.60 -3.73 -5.58
CA LEU A 85 15.17 -2.47 -6.18
C LEU A 85 13.91 -1.97 -5.49
N ILE A 86 13.82 -0.65 -5.31
CA ILE A 86 12.62 0.03 -4.80
C ILE A 86 12.17 1.04 -5.85
N ILE A 87 10.91 0.96 -6.25
CA ILE A 87 10.26 1.88 -7.19
C ILE A 87 9.11 2.57 -6.46
N ARG A 88 9.04 3.89 -6.55
CA ARG A 88 8.04 4.77 -5.96
C ARG A 88 7.45 5.70 -7.02
N ARG A 89 6.30 6.31 -6.74
CA ARG A 89 5.65 7.27 -7.66
C ARG A 89 6.57 8.37 -8.18
N ARG A 90 7.50 8.86 -7.34
CA ARG A 90 8.45 9.93 -7.69
C ARG A 90 9.57 9.50 -8.63
N ASP A 91 9.74 8.20 -8.85
CA ASP A 91 10.85 7.64 -9.64
C ASP A 91 10.47 7.52 -11.13
N TYR A 92 9.26 7.90 -11.51
CA TYR A 92 8.77 7.95 -12.89
C TYR A 92 7.90 9.19 -13.12
N GLU A 93 7.93 9.73 -14.33
CA GLU A 93 7.14 10.89 -14.74
C GLU A 93 5.68 10.46 -14.99
N ASP A 94 5.52 9.42 -15.81
CA ASP A 94 4.24 8.88 -16.24
C ASP A 94 4.19 7.34 -16.20
N PHE A 95 3.00 6.80 -16.41
CA PHE A 95 2.76 5.36 -16.39
C PHE A 95 3.48 4.60 -17.51
N SER A 96 3.81 5.24 -18.63
CA SER A 96 4.54 4.61 -19.73
C SER A 96 6.00 4.31 -19.35
N GLN A 97 6.64 5.20 -18.58
CA GLN A 97 7.98 4.96 -18.06
C GLN A 97 7.99 3.82 -17.03
N LEU A 98 6.96 3.76 -16.18
CA LEU A 98 6.79 2.69 -15.21
C LEU A 98 6.65 1.32 -15.90
N THR A 99 5.74 1.22 -16.87
CA THR A 99 5.53 0.00 -17.65
C THR A 99 6.76 -0.42 -18.44
N SER A 100 7.49 0.52 -19.06
CA SER A 100 8.78 0.25 -19.71
C SER A 100 9.82 -0.33 -18.74
N THR A 101 9.84 0.16 -17.50
CA THR A 101 10.76 -0.32 -16.46
C THR A 101 10.44 -1.76 -16.09
N PHE A 102 9.17 -2.08 -15.84
CA PHE A 102 8.74 -3.44 -15.53
C PHE A 102 8.89 -4.42 -16.71
N LEU A 103 8.74 -3.94 -17.95
CA LEU A 103 9.02 -4.72 -19.16
C LEU A 103 10.51 -5.10 -19.28
N LYS A 104 11.42 -4.22 -18.87
CA LYS A 104 12.86 -4.56 -18.84
C LYS A 104 13.13 -5.58 -17.74
N LEU A 105 12.56 -5.39 -16.56
CA LEU A 105 12.74 -6.27 -15.41
C LEU A 105 12.15 -7.67 -15.65
N SER A 106 11.10 -7.82 -16.46
CA SER A 106 10.48 -9.12 -16.76
C SER A 106 11.39 -10.08 -17.52
N THR A 107 12.52 -9.62 -18.05
CA THR A 107 13.56 -10.48 -18.63
C THR A 107 14.33 -11.30 -17.59
N ILE A 108 14.18 -10.97 -16.31
CA ILE A 108 14.83 -11.67 -15.20
C ILE A 108 13.99 -12.88 -14.80
N GLU A 109 14.55 -14.09 -14.93
CA GLU A 109 13.85 -15.37 -14.70
C GLU A 109 13.22 -15.48 -13.30
N GLN A 110 13.86 -14.91 -12.27
CA GLN A 110 13.41 -14.95 -10.88
C GLN A 110 13.02 -13.55 -10.38
N LEU A 111 12.21 -12.83 -11.16
CA LEU A 111 11.64 -11.56 -10.73
C LEU A 111 10.50 -11.78 -9.72
N LYS A 112 10.67 -11.26 -8.51
CA LYS A 112 9.61 -11.14 -7.49
C LYS A 112 9.24 -9.67 -7.36
N ILE A 113 7.98 -9.31 -7.56
CA ILE A 113 7.48 -7.94 -7.35
C ILE A 113 6.58 -7.95 -6.13
N VAL A 114 6.90 -7.17 -5.10
CA VAL A 114 6.07 -6.99 -3.91
C VAL A 114 5.52 -5.56 -3.91
N THR A 115 4.21 -5.39 -3.78
CA THR A 115 3.59 -4.07 -3.70
C THR A 115 3.43 -3.62 -2.25
N ILE A 116 3.62 -2.33 -2.01
CA ILE A 116 3.50 -1.70 -0.70
C ILE A 116 2.38 -0.66 -0.71
N GLY A 117 1.35 -0.93 0.09
CA GLY A 117 0.21 -0.05 0.33
C GLY A 117 -1.08 -0.62 -0.21
N PRO A 118 -2.23 -0.34 0.44
CA PRO A 118 -3.51 -0.72 -0.11
C PRO A 118 -3.80 0.20 -1.30
N GLY A 119 -3.75 -0.36 -2.51
CA GLY A 119 -3.84 0.39 -3.75
C GLY A 119 -3.94 -0.57 -4.94
N PHE A 120 -4.99 -0.43 -5.74
CA PHE A 120 -4.98 -0.92 -7.13
C PHE A 120 -4.29 0.15 -7.95
N ASP A 121 -3.07 -0.14 -8.36
CA ASP A 121 -2.41 0.67 -9.38
C ASP A 121 -2.74 0.03 -10.74
N GLU A 122 -2.94 0.83 -11.78
CA GLU A 122 -3.10 0.38 -13.18
C GLU A 122 -1.99 -0.61 -13.58
N LEU A 123 -0.85 -0.52 -12.87
CA LEU A 123 0.26 -1.47 -12.95
C LEU A 123 -0.17 -2.93 -12.74
N GLU A 124 -1.14 -3.21 -11.87
CA GLU A 124 -1.58 -4.59 -11.62
C GLU A 124 -2.15 -5.25 -12.88
N ALA A 125 -3.02 -4.53 -13.59
CA ALA A 125 -3.58 -5.00 -14.85
C ALA A 125 -2.46 -5.19 -15.89
N PHE A 126 -1.52 -4.25 -15.97
CA PHE A 126 -0.36 -4.35 -16.86
C PHE A 126 0.52 -5.57 -16.57
N LEU A 127 0.96 -5.75 -15.32
CA LEU A 127 1.85 -6.85 -14.92
C LEU A 127 1.21 -8.22 -15.12
N ARG A 128 -0.09 -8.36 -14.82
CA ARG A 128 -0.82 -9.62 -14.98
C ARG A 128 -1.15 -9.92 -16.44
N ILE A 129 -1.75 -8.97 -17.15
CA ILE A 129 -2.34 -9.21 -18.47
C ILE A 129 -1.25 -9.18 -19.55
N GLN A 130 -0.32 -8.23 -19.47
CA GLN A 130 0.65 -8.00 -20.54
C GLN A 130 1.96 -8.76 -20.34
N LEU A 131 2.51 -8.75 -19.12
CA LEU A 131 3.80 -9.41 -18.86
C LEU A 131 3.70 -10.89 -18.50
N LYS A 132 2.48 -11.41 -18.26
CA LYS A 132 2.22 -12.82 -17.89
C LYS A 132 3.17 -13.34 -16.82
N LEU A 133 3.56 -12.48 -15.87
CA LEU A 133 4.45 -12.87 -14.79
C LEU A 133 3.74 -13.97 -13.99
N ASN A 134 4.36 -15.15 -13.89
CA ASN A 134 3.82 -16.31 -13.18
C ASN A 134 3.65 -16.08 -11.67
N SER A 135 4.05 -14.91 -11.15
CA SER A 135 3.70 -14.43 -9.81
C SER A 135 2.21 -14.10 -9.72
N ALA A 136 1.38 -15.15 -9.67
CA ALA A 136 -0.02 -15.08 -9.30
C ALA A 136 -0.15 -15.26 -7.77
N PRO A 137 -0.84 -14.36 -7.03
CA PRO A 137 -1.25 -12.99 -7.38
C PRO A 137 -0.09 -12.00 -7.20
N LEU A 138 -0.28 -10.75 -7.64
CA LEU A 138 0.58 -9.65 -7.23
C LEU A 138 0.71 -9.68 -5.71
N TYR A 139 1.96 -9.81 -5.29
CA TYR A 139 2.40 -10.02 -3.93
C TYR A 139 2.26 -8.71 -3.15
N ASP A 140 1.03 -8.23 -2.92
CA ASP A 140 0.81 -7.19 -1.91
C ASP A 140 1.30 -7.74 -0.57
N MET A 141 2.07 -6.94 0.16
CA MET A 141 2.64 -7.39 1.43
C MET A 141 1.55 -7.76 2.44
N ILE A 142 0.38 -7.11 2.38
CA ILE A 142 -0.74 -7.45 3.28
C ILE A 142 -1.23 -8.87 2.99
N HIS A 143 -1.34 -9.25 1.72
CA HIS A 143 -1.77 -10.59 1.34
C HIS A 143 -0.73 -11.68 1.66
N GLN A 144 0.56 -11.35 1.59
CA GLN A 144 1.65 -12.28 1.89
C GLN A 144 1.89 -12.51 3.37
N ASP A 145 1.60 -11.52 4.21
CA ASP A 145 1.87 -11.63 5.63
C ASP A 145 0.86 -12.62 6.27
N PRO A 146 1.32 -13.77 6.78
CA PRO A 146 0.43 -14.77 7.37
C PRO A 146 -0.38 -14.23 8.56
N ASN A 147 0.13 -13.19 9.23
CA ASN A 147 -0.53 -12.54 10.36
C ASN A 147 -1.60 -11.53 9.92
N LEU A 148 -1.72 -11.25 8.62
CA LEU A 148 -2.70 -10.33 8.03
C LEU A 148 -3.69 -11.03 7.10
N ASN A 149 -3.77 -12.36 7.14
CA ASN A 149 -4.72 -13.16 6.34
C ASN A 149 -6.20 -12.75 6.51
N TRP A 150 -6.53 -12.12 7.64
CA TRP A 150 -7.85 -11.57 7.95
C TRP A 150 -8.17 -10.29 7.18
N PHE A 151 -7.17 -9.50 6.76
CA PHE A 151 -7.34 -8.12 6.30
C PHE A 151 -8.32 -7.99 5.13
N TRP A 152 -8.06 -8.67 4.02
CA TRP A 152 -8.89 -8.55 2.83
C TRP A 152 -10.27 -9.19 2.99
N SER A 153 -10.39 -10.19 3.88
CA SER A 153 -11.68 -10.76 4.25
C SER A 153 -12.51 -9.75 5.05
N ASP A 154 -11.88 -9.05 5.99
CA ASP A 154 -12.50 -8.02 6.83
C ASP A 154 -13.01 -6.85 5.98
N VAL A 155 -12.18 -6.33 5.09
CA VAL A 155 -12.55 -5.27 4.14
C VAL A 155 -13.78 -5.66 3.32
N LYS A 156 -13.79 -6.88 2.75
CA LYS A 156 -14.95 -7.38 1.99
C LYS A 156 -16.21 -7.48 2.84
N SER A 157 -16.09 -8.00 4.06
CA SER A 157 -17.23 -8.12 4.98
C SER A 157 -17.82 -6.76 5.37
N GLY A 158 -16.97 -5.74 5.54
CA GLY A 158 -17.40 -4.37 5.83
C GLY A 158 -18.20 -3.76 4.68
N LEU A 159 -17.77 -3.99 3.43
CA LEU A 159 -18.51 -3.52 2.25
C LEU A 159 -19.91 -4.15 2.15
N HIS A 160 -20.03 -5.45 2.42
CA HIS A 160 -21.31 -6.16 2.36
C HIS A 160 -22.32 -5.73 3.44
N LEU A 161 -21.87 -5.21 4.58
CA LEU A 161 -22.74 -4.73 5.66
C LEU A 161 -23.35 -3.35 5.38
N HIS A 162 -22.81 -2.61 4.40
CA HIS A 162 -23.26 -1.27 4.02
C HIS A 162 -23.80 -1.20 2.58
N SER A 163 -23.96 -2.35 1.91
CA SER A 163 -24.64 -2.50 0.62
C SER A 163 -26.12 -2.81 0.85
#